data_AF-A0A2E6H0Y4-F1
#
_entry.id   AF-A0A2E6H0Y4-F1
#
_cell.length_a   1.000
_cell.length_b   1.000
_cell.length_c   1.000
_cell.angle_alpha   90.00
_cell.angle_beta   90.00
_cell.angle_gamma   90.00
#
_symmetry.space_group_name_H-M   'P 1'
#
loop_
_entity.id
_entity.type
_entity.pdbx_description
1 polymer ?
#
loop_
_entity_poly.entity_id
_entity_poly.type
_entity_poly.pdbx_seq_one_letter_code
_entity_poly.pdbx_strand_id
1 'polypeptide(L)' 'MAKTIIEEGSAESAKGGRNFKTSQDVEAFYRFVHENGLRREARTVLESVHAKIKEINKKSKKRGRKKLQ' A
#
# COMPACT_ATOMS: atom_id res chain seq x y z
N MET A 1 28.91 13.57 -3.38
CA MET A 1 28.27 12.76 -4.44
C MET A 1 27.19 11.91 -3.80
N ALA A 2 25.98 12.45 -3.65
CA ALA A 2 24.84 11.69 -3.13
C ALA A 2 24.18 10.96 -4.30
N LYS A 3 24.26 9.63 -4.31
CA LYS A 3 23.61 8.79 -5.31
C LYS A 3 22.12 8.73 -4.99
N THR A 4 21.32 9.53 -5.70
CA THR A 4 19.86 9.40 -5.72
C THR A 4 19.52 8.06 -6.36
N ILE A 5 19.05 7.11 -5.56
CA ILE A 5 18.42 5.88 -6.07
C ILE A 5 16.96 6.26 -6.32
N ILE A 6 16.68 6.69 -7.55
CA ILE A 6 15.33 6.74 -8.08
C ILE A 6 15.15 5.37 -8.73
N GLU A 7 14.56 4.42 -8.00
CA GLU A 7 13.99 3.25 -8.65
C GLU A 7 12.75 3.70 -9.42
N GLU A 8 12.74 3.39 -10.71
CA GLU A 8 11.60 3.61 -11.57
C GLU A 8 10.45 2.72 -11.09
N GLY A 9 9.51 3.32 -10.37
CA GLY A 9 8.22 2.72 -10.07
C GLY A 9 7.49 2.46 -11.39
N SER A 10 7.66 1.24 -11.89
CA SER A 10 7.09 0.76 -13.13
C SER A 10 5.58 1.05 -13.19
N ALA A 11 5.18 1.77 -14.24
CA ALA A 11 3.79 2.13 -14.55
C ALA A 11 2.89 0.90 -14.79
N GLU A 12 3.43 -0.31 -14.75
CA GLU A 12 2.71 -1.58 -14.92
C GLU A 12 1.82 -1.98 -13.73
N SER A 13 2.05 -1.40 -12.53
CA SER A 13 1.33 -1.82 -11.31
C SER A 13 -0.16 -1.41 -11.29
N ALA A 14 -0.57 -0.46 -12.15
CA ALA A 14 -1.95 0.04 -12.20
C ALA A 14 -2.97 -0.99 -12.73
N LYS A 15 -2.54 -2.13 -13.29
CA LYS A 15 -3.42 -3.21 -13.80
C LYS A 15 -3.46 -4.46 -12.90
N GLY A 16 -2.76 -4.46 -11.76
CA GLY A 16 -2.37 -5.67 -11.03
C GLY A 16 -3.29 -6.16 -9.89
N GLY A 17 -4.62 -6.15 -10.07
CA GLY A 17 -5.54 -6.62 -9.00
C GLY A 17 -5.46 -8.13 -8.71
N ARG A 18 -5.12 -8.96 -9.70
CA ARG A 18 -5.13 -10.43 -9.58
C ARG A 18 -3.81 -11.04 -9.12
N ASN A 19 -2.69 -10.34 -9.34
CA ASN A 19 -1.34 -10.89 -9.17
C ASN A 19 -0.49 -10.08 -8.17
N PHE A 20 -1.12 -9.25 -7.34
CA PHE A 20 -0.42 -8.42 -6.36
C PHE A 20 0.51 -9.23 -5.43
N LYS A 21 0.13 -10.47 -5.07
CA LYS A 21 0.96 -11.32 -4.20
C LYS A 21 2.18 -11.93 -4.91
N THR A 22 2.14 -12.01 -6.24
CA THR A 22 3.18 -12.62 -7.07
C THR A 22 3.97 -11.56 -7.84
N SER A 23 3.78 -10.28 -7.53
CA SER A 23 4.60 -9.25 -8.13
C SER A 23 5.98 -9.25 -7.48
N GLN A 24 7.00 -9.00 -8.30
CA GLN A 24 8.39 -8.99 -7.86
C GLN A 24 8.63 -8.02 -6.70
N ASP A 25 7.99 -6.85 -6.74
CA ASP A 25 8.07 -5.83 -5.69
C ASP A 25 7.54 -6.32 -4.34
N VAL A 26 6.44 -7.08 -4.37
CA VAL A 26 5.80 -7.60 -3.15
C VAL A 26 6.63 -8.74 -2.55
N GLU A 27 7.21 -9.60 -3.38
CA GLU A 27 8.17 -10.61 -2.91
C GLU A 27 9.43 -9.98 -2.32
N ALA A 28 10.00 -8.96 -2.96
CA ALA A 28 11.15 -8.23 -2.46
C ALA A 28 10.86 -7.58 -1.09
N PHE A 29 9.67 -6.98 -0.94
CA PHE A 29 9.21 -6.46 0.34
C PHE A 29 9.10 -7.53 1.42
N TYR A 30 8.51 -8.69 1.13
CA TYR A 30 8.39 -9.78 2.10
C TYR A 30 9.77 -10.32 2.54
N ARG A 31 10.73 -10.45 1.60
CA ARG A 31 12.11 -10.85 1.92
C ARG A 31 12.77 -9.82 2.82
N PHE A 32 12.70 -8.53 2.47
CA PHE A 32 13.26 -7.45 3.28
C PHE A 32 12.70 -7.46 4.71
N VAL A 33 11.38 -7.56 4.88
CA VAL A 33 10.76 -7.60 6.22
C VAL A 33 11.19 -8.83 7.01
N HIS A 34 11.29 -9.99 6.35
CA HIS A 34 11.70 -11.22 7.01
C HIS A 34 13.17 -11.18 7.43
N GLU A 35 14.07 -10.84 6.51
CA GLU A 35 15.52 -10.89 6.72
C GLU A 35 15.98 -9.89 7.79
N ASN A 36 15.31 -8.73 7.87
CA ASN A 36 15.62 -7.70 8.86
C ASN A 36 14.82 -7.85 10.18
N GLY A 37 13.97 -8.88 10.31
CA GLY A 37 13.17 -9.09 11.52
C GLY A 37 12.07 -8.05 11.78
N LEU A 38 11.72 -7.23 10.78
CA LEU A 38 10.85 -6.06 10.91
C LEU A 38 9.35 -6.38 10.91
N ARG A 39 8.97 -7.59 11.32
CA ARG A 39 7.58 -8.08 11.16
C ARG A 39 6.59 -7.26 11.99
N ARG A 40 7.00 -6.81 13.18
CA ARG A 40 6.11 -6.07 14.09
C ARG A 40 5.89 -4.65 13.57
N GLU A 41 6.96 -4.01 13.16
CA GLU A 41 7.02 -2.66 12.60
C GLU A 41 6.23 -2.58 11.30
N ALA A 42 6.49 -3.51 10.37
CA ALA A 42 5.77 -3.59 9.11
C ALA A 42 4.25 -3.78 9.34
N ARG A 43 3.87 -4.62 10.30
CA ARG A 43 2.46 -4.81 10.68
C ARG A 43 1.85 -3.51 11.19
N THR A 44 2.50 -2.80 12.11
CA THR A 44 2.01 -1.53 12.65
C THR A 44 1.83 -0.47 11.55
N VAL A 45 2.79 -0.36 10.64
CA VAL A 45 2.70 0.59 9.51
C VAL A 45 1.51 0.24 8.62
N LEU A 46 1.38 -1.02 8.20
CA LEU A 46 0.28 -1.45 7.31
C LEU A 46 -1.09 -1.28 7.97
N GLU A 47 -1.23 -1.59 9.26
CA GLU A 47 -2.46 -1.36 10.02
C GLU A 47 -2.84 0.13 10.06
N SER A 48 -1.85 1.01 10.27
CA SER A 48 -2.08 2.47 10.29
C SER A 48 -2.54 3.01 8.94
N VAL A 49 -1.95 2.53 7.85
CA VAL A 49 -2.33 2.92 6.48
C VAL A 49 -3.72 2.40 6.15
N HIS A 50 -4.00 1.13 6.48
CA HIS A 50 -5.31 0.53 6.28
C HIS A 50 -6.42 1.26 7.05
N ALA A 51 -6.15 1.68 8.29
CA ALA A 51 -7.09 2.48 9.09
C ALA A 51 -7.40 3.82 8.41
N LYS A 52 -6.39 4.55 7.94
CA LYS A 52 -6.57 5.82 7.21
C LYS A 52 -7.38 5.63 5.92
N ILE A 53 -7.09 4.60 5.13
CA ILE A 53 -7.85 4.27 3.91
C ILE A 53 -9.32 3.98 4.25
N LYS A 54 -9.57 3.21 5.31
CA LYS A 54 -10.93 2.89 5.78
C LYS A 54 -11.70 4.15 6.18
N GLU A 55 -11.06 5.10 6.86
CA GLU A 55 -11.68 6.39 7.20
C GLU A 55 -12.03 7.23 5.97
N ILE A 56 -11.12 7.32 5.00
CA ILE A 56 -11.35 8.02 3.73
C ILE A 56 -12.58 7.42 3.03
N ASN A 57 -12.62 6.09 2.93
CA ASN A 57 -13.73 5.36 2.31
C ASN A 57 -15.06 5.51 3.09
N LYS A 58 -15.02 5.65 4.42
CA LYS A 58 -16.21 5.91 5.23
C LYS A 58 -16.73 7.34 5.01
N LYS A 59 -15.82 8.32 4.93
CA LYS A 59 -16.16 9.73 4.68
C LYS A 59 -16.72 9.94 3.27
N SER A 60 -16.17 9.26 2.26
CA SER A 60 -16.69 9.31 0.88
C SER A 60 -18.10 8.73 0.77
N LYS A 61 -18.37 7.59 1.41
CA LYS A 61 -19.74 7.01 1.48
C LYS A 61 -20.75 7.92 2.18
N LYS A 62 -20.34 8.70 3.18
CA LYS A 62 -21.23 9.64 3.89
C LYS A 62 -21.60 10.85 3.03
N ARG A 63 -20.72 11.29 2.12
CA ARG A 63 -20.98 12.40 1.19
C ARG A 63 -21.92 11.99 0.04
N GLY A 64 -21.83 10.76 -0.45
CA GLY A 64 -22.72 10.24 -1.49
C GLY A 64 -24.18 10.05 -1.05
N ARG A 65 -24.46 10.05 0.26
CA ARG A 65 -25.82 9.84 0.81
C ARG A 65 -26.61 11.13 1.03
N LYS A 66 -26.05 12.29 0.71
CA LYS A 66 -26.68 13.60 0.91
C LYS A 66 -26.96 14.28 -0.43
N LYS A 67 -27.96 13.78 -1.17
CA LYS A 67 -28.85 14.51 -2.08
C LYS A 67 -29.76 13.54 -2.83
N LEU A 68 -30.99 13.38 -2.33
CA LEU A 68 -32.23 13.20 -3.09
C LEU A 68 -33.39 13.21 -2.07
N GLN A 69 -33.70 14.42 -1.59
CA GLN A 69 -35.03 14.82 -1.13
C GLN A 69 -35.26 16.22 -1.70
#